data_AF-A0A7J9SY16-F1
#
_entry.id   AF-A0A7J9SY16-F1
#
_cell.length_a   1.000
_cell.length_b   1.000
_cell.length_c   1.000
_cell.angle_alpha   90.00
_cell.angle_beta   90.00
_cell.angle_gamma   90.00
#
_symmetry.space_group_name_H-M   'P 1'
#
loop_
_entity.id
_entity.type
_entity.pdbx_description
1 polymer ?
#
loop_
_entity_poly.entity_id
_entity_poly.type
_entity_poly.pdbx_seq_one_letter_code
_entity_poly.pdbx_strand_id
1 'polypeptide(L)'
;MGESVLKTLVIYTATLMLALALAVVLILVPAYVHYGEIHIPGSYNALYLSKYSPYKTIVVEIDYQPGMEPAPETVEALQQQIKMYSGKDVLIYLNQDIEEDEVPAVIRGNDLFKVTSMLQEQNRDYRTGWFGGNITLYILYLDTVWHQEDQDYSNRMSAASTNPYSVGVSYAADSIIIFKDSLPKNDIETTILLHELGHIWGFGHTDESDNIMNAEFEVYKNGPSPDDVVETWYPKDFSPAQKEELARLHETMHILPLFN
;
A
#
# COMPACT_ATOMS: atom_id res chain seq x y z
N MET A 1 -29.56 34.62 42.94
CA MET A 1 -28.73 34.58 41.72
C MET A 1 -29.35 35.51 40.71
N GLY A 2 -28.62 36.53 40.24
CA GLY A 2 -29.16 37.50 39.28
C GLY A 2 -29.37 36.88 37.90
N GLU A 3 -30.34 37.38 37.15
CA GLU A 3 -30.69 36.94 35.79
C GLU A 3 -29.48 36.90 34.83
N SER A 4 -28.49 37.77 35.05
CA SER A 4 -27.24 37.79 34.27
C SER A 4 -26.37 36.54 34.51
N VAL A 5 -26.32 36.03 35.75
CA VAL A 5 -25.53 34.83 36.10
C VAL A 5 -26.11 33.59 35.44
N LEU A 6 -27.44 33.51 35.37
CA LEU A 6 -28.13 32.39 34.71
C LEU A 6 -27.90 32.39 33.20
N LYS A 7 -27.99 33.56 32.54
CA LYS A 7 -27.69 33.71 31.10
C LYS A 7 -26.25 33.31 30.77
N THR A 8 -25.29 33.77 31.56
CA THR A 8 -23.88 33.42 31.40
C THR A 8 -23.66 31.91 31.53
N LEU A 9 -24.26 31.27 32.55
CA LEU A 9 -24.15 29.83 32.75
C LEU A 9 -24.70 29.02 31.56
N VAL A 10 -25.86 29.42 31.02
CA VAL A 10 -26.49 28.78 29.85
C VAL A 10 -25.64 28.92 28.59
N ILE A 11 -25.03 30.09 28.37
CA ILE A 11 -24.13 30.28 27.23
C ILE A 11 -22.91 29.37 27.36
N TYR A 12 -22.27 29.33 28.52
CA TYR A 12 -21.10 28.48 28.73
C TYR A 12 -21.41 27.00 28.55
N THR A 13 -22.53 26.50 29.09
CA THR A 13 -22.92 25.09 28.91
C THR A 13 -23.26 24.79 27.45
N ALA A 14 -23.97 25.69 26.75
CA ALA A 14 -24.27 25.50 25.33
C ALA A 14 -23.00 25.48 24.46
N THR A 15 -22.07 26.41 24.68
CA THR A 15 -20.79 26.45 23.96
C THR A 15 -19.94 25.21 24.24
N LEU A 16 -19.88 24.75 25.49
CA LEU A 16 -19.16 23.53 25.85
C LEU A 16 -19.75 22.29 25.18
N MET A 17 -21.09 22.16 25.19
CA MET A 17 -21.78 21.05 24.53
C MET A 17 -21.54 21.06 23.02
N LEU A 18 -21.54 22.23 22.39
CA LEU A 18 -21.23 22.37 20.97
C LEU A 18 -19.78 22.00 20.66
N ALA A 19 -18.82 22.46 21.47
CA ALA A 19 -17.40 22.12 21.30
C ALA A 19 -17.17 20.61 21.47
N LEU A 20 -17.84 19.98 22.44
CA LEU A 20 -17.73 18.55 22.69
C LEU A 20 -18.38 17.72 21.58
N ALA A 21 -19.56 18.14 21.09
CA ALA A 21 -20.18 17.52 19.92
C ALA A 21 -19.29 17.63 18.68
N LEU A 22 -18.68 18.80 18.45
CA LEU A 22 -17.76 19.01 17.33
C LEU A 22 -16.51 18.13 17.47
N ALA A 23 -15.90 18.05 18.66
CA ALA A 23 -14.75 17.18 18.91
C ALA A 23 -15.09 15.70 18.66
N VAL A 24 -16.27 15.25 19.11
CA VAL A 24 -16.75 13.88 18.87
C VAL A 24 -16.90 13.62 17.38
N VAL A 25 -17.52 14.53 16.61
CA VAL A 25 -17.67 14.39 15.15
C VAL A 25 -16.31 14.38 14.46
N LEU A 26 -15.40 15.29 14.85
CA LEU A 26 -14.06 15.40 14.27
C LEU A 26 -13.16 14.19 14.58
N ILE A 27 -13.46 13.41 15.60
CA ILE A 27 -12.71 12.18 15.94
C ILE A 27 -13.41 10.95 15.38
N LEU A 28 -14.71 10.77 15.64
CA LEU A 28 -15.42 9.54 15.29
C LEU A 28 -15.64 9.38 13.79
N VAL A 29 -15.83 10.46 13.03
CA VAL A 29 -16.03 10.34 11.58
C VAL A 29 -14.74 9.87 10.89
N PRO A 30 -13.57 10.48 11.13
CA PRO A 30 -12.30 9.93 10.62
C PRO A 30 -11.99 8.53 11.13
N ALA A 31 -12.31 8.23 12.40
CA ALA A 31 -12.19 6.87 12.94
C ALA A 31 -12.96 5.86 12.10
N TYR A 32 -14.23 6.16 11.89
CA TYR A 32 -15.17 5.29 11.20
C TYR A 32 -14.75 5.09 9.74
N VAL A 33 -14.36 6.18 9.07
CA VAL A 33 -13.82 6.14 7.71
C VAL A 33 -12.53 5.31 7.68
N HIS A 34 -11.59 5.53 8.60
CA HIS A 34 -10.36 4.74 8.69
C HIS A 34 -10.66 3.24 8.80
N TYR A 35 -11.51 2.84 9.76
CA TYR A 35 -11.90 1.44 9.96
C TYR A 35 -12.65 0.81 8.77
N GLY A 36 -13.46 1.59 8.05
CA GLY A 36 -14.18 1.09 6.87
C GLY A 36 -13.30 0.97 5.63
N GLU A 37 -12.39 1.91 5.43
CA GLU A 37 -11.67 2.11 4.18
C GLU A 37 -10.25 1.51 4.18
N ILE A 38 -9.67 1.19 5.35
CA ILE A 38 -8.30 0.65 5.44
C ILE A 38 -8.13 -0.66 4.65
N HIS A 39 -9.21 -1.41 4.43
CA HIS A 39 -9.18 -2.67 3.68
C HIS A 39 -9.26 -2.50 2.16
N ILE A 40 -9.31 -1.26 1.66
CA ILE A 40 -9.54 -0.95 0.24
C ILE A 40 -8.30 -0.21 -0.30
N PRO A 41 -7.50 -0.82 -1.21
CA PRO A 41 -6.43 -0.12 -1.90
C PRO A 41 -6.93 1.16 -2.57
N GLY A 42 -6.12 2.23 -2.50
CA GLY A 42 -6.46 3.52 -3.09
C GLY A 42 -7.29 4.44 -2.20
N SER A 43 -7.92 3.94 -1.13
CA SER A 43 -8.79 4.76 -0.28
C SER A 43 -8.04 5.89 0.45
N TYR A 44 -6.73 5.74 0.66
CA TYR A 44 -5.87 6.77 1.27
C TYR A 44 -5.09 7.61 0.26
N ASN A 45 -5.39 7.50 -1.05
CA ASN A 45 -4.62 8.20 -2.08
C ASN A 45 -4.47 9.71 -1.83
N ALA A 46 -5.54 10.38 -1.40
CA ALA A 46 -5.52 11.81 -1.10
C ALA A 46 -4.61 12.13 0.09
N LEU A 47 -4.52 11.25 1.09
CA LEU A 47 -3.61 11.42 2.23
C LEU A 47 -2.15 11.25 1.82
N TYR A 48 -1.87 10.33 0.90
CA TYR A 48 -0.52 10.11 0.37
C TYR A 48 -0.08 11.19 -0.62
N LEU A 49 -0.96 11.61 -1.53
CA LEU A 49 -0.58 12.42 -2.69
C LEU A 49 -0.82 13.92 -2.50
N SER A 50 -1.90 14.32 -1.84
CA SER A 50 -2.27 15.74 -1.77
C SER A 50 -1.22 16.57 -1.02
N LYS A 51 -0.88 17.74 -1.56
CA LYS A 51 -0.07 18.75 -0.83
C LYS A 51 -0.81 19.36 0.35
N TYR A 52 -2.13 19.24 0.39
CA TYR A 52 -2.99 19.69 1.49
C TYR A 52 -3.17 18.63 2.58
N SER A 53 -2.69 17.41 2.34
CA SER A 53 -2.69 16.35 3.35
C SER A 53 -1.97 16.82 4.63
N PRO A 54 -2.48 16.45 5.82
CA PRO A 54 -1.87 16.86 7.08
C PRO A 54 -0.49 16.20 7.32
N TYR A 55 -0.14 15.17 6.53
CA TYR A 55 1.13 14.46 6.65
C TYR A 55 2.20 15.09 5.76
N LYS A 56 3.36 15.37 6.36
CA LYS A 56 4.54 15.90 5.67
C LYS A 56 5.53 14.82 5.27
N THR A 57 5.47 13.67 5.96
CA THR A 57 6.40 12.57 5.80
C THR A 57 5.61 11.29 5.57
N ILE A 58 6.06 10.50 4.60
CA ILE A 58 5.65 9.12 4.40
C ILE A 58 6.75 8.26 5.02
N VAL A 59 6.38 7.47 6.03
CA VAL A 59 7.23 6.39 6.53
C VAL A 59 6.90 5.16 5.72
N VAL A 60 7.91 4.56 5.10
CA VAL A 60 7.81 3.26 4.47
C VAL A 60 8.52 2.29 5.38
N GLU A 61 7.79 1.29 5.84
CA GLU A 61 8.32 0.23 6.68
C GLU A 61 8.29 -1.05 5.84
N ILE A 62 9.46 -1.66 5.66
CA ILE A 62 9.64 -2.86 4.85
C ILE A 62 10.16 -3.96 5.75
N ASP A 63 9.30 -4.95 5.99
CA ASP A 63 9.66 -6.15 6.73
C ASP A 63 9.85 -7.31 5.76
N TYR A 64 10.91 -8.09 5.96
CA TYR A 64 11.27 -9.17 5.05
C TYR A 64 11.74 -10.43 5.77
N GLN A 65 11.51 -11.58 5.13
CA GLN A 65 12.09 -12.85 5.56
C GLN A 65 13.58 -12.95 5.21
N PRO A 66 14.39 -13.73 5.96
CA PRO A 66 15.80 -13.93 5.65
C PRO A 66 16.04 -14.29 4.18
N GLY A 67 16.93 -13.55 3.50
CA GLY A 67 17.24 -13.79 2.08
C GLY A 67 16.24 -13.21 1.09
N MET A 68 15.17 -12.56 1.57
CA MET A 68 14.16 -11.87 0.76
C MET A 68 14.34 -10.35 0.78
N GLU A 69 15.54 -9.88 1.05
CA GLU A 69 15.83 -8.44 1.08
C GLU A 69 15.41 -7.77 -0.25
N PRO A 70 14.77 -6.59 -0.20
CA PRO A 70 14.54 -5.80 -1.41
C PRO A 70 15.88 -5.42 -2.04
N ALA A 71 15.93 -5.35 -3.36
CA ALA A 71 17.14 -4.89 -4.05
C ALA A 71 17.45 -3.43 -3.65
N PRO A 72 18.71 -3.06 -3.34
CA PRO A 72 19.04 -1.69 -2.92
C PRO A 72 18.59 -0.61 -3.91
N GLU A 73 18.70 -0.89 -5.21
CA GLU A 73 18.22 -0.02 -6.28
C GLU A 73 16.70 0.13 -6.30
N THR A 74 15.94 -0.89 -5.88
CA THR A 74 14.49 -0.82 -5.76
C THR A 74 14.10 0.07 -4.59
N VAL A 75 14.79 -0.04 -3.45
CA VAL A 75 14.56 0.83 -2.29
C VAL A 75 14.84 2.28 -2.62
N GLU A 76 15.94 2.57 -3.34
CA GLU A 76 16.27 3.93 -3.78
C GLU A 76 15.21 4.47 -4.76
N ALA A 77 14.82 3.68 -5.75
CA ALA A 77 13.81 4.06 -6.73
C ALA A 77 12.45 4.34 -6.07
N LEU A 78 12.04 3.48 -5.14
CA LEU A 78 10.83 3.65 -4.33
C LEU A 78 10.83 4.99 -3.61
N GLN A 79 11.92 5.31 -2.91
CA GLN A 79 12.04 6.56 -2.17
C GLN A 79 11.91 7.77 -3.09
N GLN A 80 12.60 7.73 -4.24
CA GLN A 80 12.59 8.81 -5.22
C GLN A 80 11.20 9.00 -5.83
N GLN A 81 10.52 7.92 -6.22
CA GLN A 81 9.21 7.97 -6.86
C GLN A 81 8.12 8.43 -5.90
N ILE A 82 8.07 7.90 -4.67
CA ILE A 82 7.13 8.38 -3.66
C ILE A 82 7.35 9.87 -3.43
N LYS A 83 8.59 10.32 -3.26
CA LYS A 83 8.92 11.74 -3.06
C LYS A 83 8.50 12.60 -4.26
N MET A 84 8.78 12.13 -5.47
CA MET A 84 8.45 12.83 -6.71
C MET A 84 6.94 13.07 -6.86
N TYR A 85 6.12 12.04 -6.61
CA TYR A 85 4.68 12.12 -6.83
C TYR A 85 3.89 12.70 -5.65
N SER A 86 4.32 12.46 -4.41
CA SER A 86 3.65 13.01 -3.23
C SER A 86 4.13 14.41 -2.85
N GLY A 87 5.35 14.79 -3.24
CA GLY A 87 6.03 15.99 -2.74
C GLY A 87 6.39 15.93 -1.25
N LYS A 88 6.30 14.76 -0.60
CA LYS A 88 6.54 14.56 0.83
C LYS A 88 7.94 14.05 1.10
N ASP A 89 8.43 14.26 2.32
CA ASP A 89 9.64 13.57 2.77
C ASP A 89 9.36 12.07 2.92
N VAL A 90 10.35 11.23 2.62
CA VAL A 90 10.20 9.78 2.65
C VAL A 90 11.31 9.18 3.50
N LEU A 91 10.92 8.43 4.53
CA LEU A 91 11.81 7.66 5.40
C LEU A 91 11.54 6.19 5.16
N ILE A 92 12.55 5.41 4.81
CA ILE A 92 12.42 3.97 4.62
C ILE A 92 13.15 3.25 5.75
N TYR A 93 12.46 2.33 6.40
CA TYR A 93 13.00 1.38 7.38
C TYR A 93 12.97 -0.02 6.77
N LEU A 94 14.07 -0.75 6.91
CA LEU A 94 14.21 -2.13 6.44
C LEU A 94 14.46 -3.01 7.67
N ASN A 95 13.56 -3.94 7.95
CA ASN A 95 13.67 -4.82 9.10
C ASN A 95 13.57 -6.30 8.69
N GLN A 96 14.48 -7.12 9.19
CA GLN A 96 14.43 -8.57 8.99
C GLN A 96 13.69 -9.22 10.17
N ASP A 97 12.43 -8.85 10.34
CA ASP A 97 11.64 -9.19 11.55
C ASP A 97 10.67 -10.36 11.31
N ILE A 98 10.69 -10.97 10.13
CA ILE A 98 9.83 -12.12 9.79
C ILE A 98 10.69 -13.38 9.80
N GLU A 99 10.38 -14.32 10.67
CA GLU A 99 11.11 -15.59 10.73
C GLU A 99 10.68 -16.54 9.60
N GLU A 100 11.53 -17.53 9.27
CA GLU A 100 11.29 -18.45 8.15
C GLU A 100 10.01 -19.29 8.32
N ASP A 101 9.66 -19.66 9.56
CA ASP A 101 8.51 -20.50 9.89
C ASP A 101 7.21 -19.74 10.18
N GLU A 102 7.23 -18.40 10.16
CA GLU A 102 6.05 -17.56 10.37
C GLU A 102 5.15 -17.48 9.14
N VAL A 103 5.71 -17.73 7.95
CA VAL A 103 4.99 -17.64 6.66
C VAL A 103 4.90 -19.02 6.02
N PRO A 104 3.70 -19.49 5.66
CA PRO A 104 3.59 -20.73 4.92
C PRO A 104 4.21 -20.57 3.52
N ALA A 105 4.87 -21.60 3.01
CA ALA A 105 5.46 -21.58 1.66
C ALA A 105 4.45 -21.31 0.52
N VAL A 106 3.15 -21.56 0.78
CA VAL A 106 2.06 -21.29 -0.15
C VAL A 106 0.89 -20.70 0.61
N ILE A 107 0.43 -19.53 0.18
CA ILE A 107 -0.80 -18.89 0.66
C ILE A 107 -1.91 -19.18 -0.37
N ARG A 108 -3.09 -19.60 0.11
CA ARG A 108 -4.23 -19.96 -0.76
C ARG A 108 -5.43 -19.04 -0.53
N GLY A 109 -6.08 -18.65 -1.62
CA GLY A 109 -7.35 -17.94 -1.62
C GLY A 109 -7.35 -16.75 -0.65
N ASN A 110 -8.32 -16.78 0.27
CA ASN A 110 -8.56 -15.72 1.24
C ASN A 110 -7.62 -15.75 2.47
N ASP A 111 -6.75 -16.76 2.60
CA ASP A 111 -5.80 -16.82 3.72
C ASP A 111 -4.74 -15.71 3.65
N LEU A 112 -4.57 -15.06 2.49
CA LEU A 112 -3.67 -13.92 2.32
C LEU A 112 -3.92 -12.84 3.36
N PHE A 113 -5.17 -12.40 3.50
CA PHE A 113 -5.54 -11.36 4.45
C PHE A 113 -5.27 -11.76 5.90
N LYS A 114 -5.47 -13.05 6.22
CA LYS A 114 -5.23 -13.57 7.57
C LYS A 114 -3.75 -13.59 7.91
N VAL A 115 -2.92 -14.12 7.00
CA VAL A 115 -1.45 -14.17 7.18
C VAL A 115 -0.90 -12.76 7.29
N THR A 116 -1.33 -11.84 6.43
CA THR A 116 -0.77 -10.49 6.39
C THR A 116 -1.21 -9.64 7.57
N SER A 117 -2.47 -9.78 8.01
CA SER A 117 -2.94 -9.11 9.24
C SER A 117 -2.16 -9.58 10.47
N MET A 118 -1.83 -10.88 10.55
CA MET A 118 -1.03 -11.43 11.64
C MET A 118 0.39 -10.85 11.64
N LEU A 119 1.08 -10.87 10.49
CA LEU A 119 2.42 -10.30 10.34
C LEU A 119 2.44 -8.81 10.67
N GLN A 120 1.47 -8.04 10.17
CA GLN A 120 1.32 -6.63 10.52
C GLN A 120 1.12 -6.39 12.02
N GLU A 121 0.32 -7.22 12.69
CA GLU A 121 0.07 -7.04 14.12
C GLU A 121 1.33 -7.30 14.95
N GLN A 122 2.16 -8.23 14.50
CA GLN A 122 3.37 -8.67 15.19
C GLN A 122 4.56 -7.75 14.95
N ASN A 123 4.77 -7.32 13.70
CA ASN A 123 6.05 -6.75 13.28
C ASN A 123 5.97 -5.24 12.98
N ARG A 124 4.78 -4.71 12.68
CA ARG A 124 4.64 -3.30 12.29
C ARG A 124 4.86 -2.35 13.48
N ASP A 125 5.96 -1.62 13.43
CA ASP A 125 6.37 -0.60 14.39
C ASP A 125 5.70 0.76 14.14
N TYR A 126 5.52 1.13 12.87
CA TYR A 126 4.99 2.45 12.50
C TYR A 126 3.51 2.38 12.11
N ARG A 127 2.75 3.33 12.64
CA ARG A 127 1.31 3.46 12.37
C ARG A 127 0.98 4.87 11.94
N THR A 128 0.03 4.99 11.01
CA THR A 128 -0.48 6.28 10.54
C THR A 128 -1.11 7.05 11.71
N GLY A 129 -0.57 8.25 11.97
CA GLY A 129 -1.15 9.16 12.96
C GLY A 129 -2.52 9.68 12.51
N TRP A 130 -3.32 10.22 13.43
CA TRP A 130 -4.70 10.65 13.11
C TRP A 130 -4.81 12.06 12.55
N PHE A 131 -3.95 12.98 13.00
CA PHE A 131 -3.94 14.37 12.57
C PHE A 131 -2.51 14.91 12.55
N GLY A 132 -1.83 14.71 11.43
CA GLY A 132 -0.45 15.15 11.23
C GLY A 132 0.59 14.15 11.73
N GLY A 133 1.86 14.50 11.54
CA GLY A 133 2.98 13.58 11.71
C GLY A 133 3.23 12.77 10.43
N ASN A 134 3.35 11.45 10.60
CA ASN A 134 3.71 10.53 9.52
C ASN A 134 2.50 9.70 9.10
N ILE A 135 2.35 9.51 7.79
CA ILE A 135 1.54 8.44 7.21
C ILE A 135 2.46 7.26 6.90
N THR A 136 1.99 6.03 7.15
CA THR A 136 2.84 4.84 7.03
C THR A 136 2.36 3.94 5.90
N LEU A 137 3.25 3.61 4.97
CA LEU A 137 3.10 2.55 3.97
C LEU A 137 3.88 1.32 4.48
N TYR A 138 3.24 0.17 4.52
CA TYR A 138 3.84 -1.08 4.99
C TYR A 138 4.05 -2.05 3.84
N ILE A 139 5.24 -2.64 3.72
CA ILE A 139 5.60 -3.53 2.62
C ILE A 139 6.18 -4.82 3.20
N LEU A 140 5.63 -5.95 2.78
CA LEU A 140 6.14 -7.27 3.15
C LEU A 140 6.89 -7.90 1.99
N TYR A 141 8.10 -8.41 2.22
CA TYR A 141 8.85 -9.22 1.26
C TYR A 141 8.96 -10.65 1.77
N LEU A 142 8.26 -11.56 1.09
CA LEU A 142 8.02 -12.90 1.59
C LEU A 142 8.57 -13.98 0.64
N ASP A 143 9.09 -15.05 1.23
CA ASP A 143 9.46 -16.30 0.56
C ASP A 143 8.23 -17.23 0.49
N THR A 144 7.22 -16.78 -0.27
CA THR A 144 6.00 -17.55 -0.50
C THR A 144 5.46 -17.26 -1.88
N VAL A 145 4.58 -18.14 -2.35
CA VAL A 145 3.73 -17.90 -3.51
C VAL A 145 2.27 -17.76 -3.08
N TRP A 146 1.50 -16.94 -3.80
CA TRP A 146 0.06 -16.82 -3.58
C TRP A 146 -0.73 -17.37 -4.77
N HIS A 147 -1.74 -18.18 -4.45
CA HIS A 147 -2.73 -18.67 -5.39
C HIS A 147 -4.10 -18.12 -5.05
N GLN A 148 -4.66 -17.30 -5.93
CA GLN A 148 -5.97 -16.68 -5.71
C GLN A 148 -7.13 -17.69 -5.68
N GLU A 149 -6.98 -18.87 -6.29
CA GLU A 149 -8.01 -19.91 -6.29
C GLU A 149 -7.84 -20.90 -5.12
N ASP A 150 -8.95 -21.18 -4.41
CA ASP A 150 -9.07 -22.14 -3.29
C ASP A 150 -8.94 -23.62 -3.71
N GLN A 151 -8.47 -23.91 -4.93
CA GLN A 151 -8.40 -25.29 -5.40
C GLN A 151 -7.21 -26.03 -4.78
N ASP A 152 -7.52 -27.17 -4.16
CA ASP A 152 -6.58 -28.02 -3.45
C ASP A 152 -5.60 -28.70 -4.41
N TYR A 153 -4.53 -28.00 -4.81
CA TYR A 153 -3.44 -28.54 -5.62
C TYR A 153 -2.41 -29.31 -4.78
N SER A 154 -2.83 -29.97 -3.69
CA SER A 154 -1.95 -30.71 -2.78
C SER A 154 -1.17 -31.88 -3.42
N ASN A 155 -1.41 -32.23 -4.69
CA ASN A 155 -0.77 -33.40 -5.31
C ASN A 155 -0.06 -33.19 -6.65
N ARG A 156 -0.04 -31.98 -7.24
CA ARG A 156 0.72 -31.76 -8.49
C ARG A 156 0.98 -30.28 -8.70
N MET A 157 2.19 -29.78 -8.39
CA MET A 157 2.84 -28.77 -9.21
C MET A 157 4.36 -28.93 -9.09
N SER A 158 4.99 -29.52 -10.11
CA SER A 158 6.40 -29.25 -10.37
C SER A 158 6.53 -27.79 -10.83
N ALA A 159 7.75 -27.25 -10.85
CA ALA A 159 8.11 -25.95 -11.42
C ALA A 159 7.70 -25.74 -12.91
N ALA A 160 6.93 -26.66 -13.51
CA ALA A 160 6.37 -26.62 -14.87
C ALA A 160 4.86 -26.29 -14.91
N SER A 161 4.27 -25.80 -13.81
CA SER A 161 2.95 -25.18 -13.84
C SER A 161 2.93 -23.95 -14.75
N THR A 162 2.02 -23.91 -15.72
CA THR A 162 1.76 -22.76 -16.60
C THR A 162 0.76 -21.76 -16.01
N ASN A 163 0.34 -21.93 -14.75
CA ASN A 163 -0.61 -21.02 -14.13
C ASN A 163 0.14 -19.81 -13.56
N PRO A 164 -0.29 -18.57 -13.84
CA PRO A 164 0.40 -17.37 -13.41
C PRO A 164 0.36 -17.26 -11.88
N TYR A 165 1.53 -16.99 -11.30
CA TYR A 165 1.67 -16.62 -9.90
C TYR A 165 1.63 -15.10 -9.80
N SER A 166 0.99 -14.56 -8.77
CA SER A 166 1.13 -13.15 -8.45
C SER A 166 2.55 -12.90 -7.92
N VAL A 167 3.15 -11.78 -8.35
CA VAL A 167 4.47 -11.32 -7.91
C VAL A 167 4.40 -10.20 -6.88
N GLY A 168 3.22 -9.58 -6.74
CA GLY A 168 2.91 -8.54 -5.76
C GLY A 168 1.41 -8.34 -5.62
N VAL A 169 0.99 -7.86 -4.45
CA VAL A 169 -0.40 -7.52 -4.14
C VAL A 169 -0.50 -6.35 -3.18
N SER A 170 -1.34 -5.38 -3.54
CA SER A 170 -1.87 -4.36 -2.64
C SER A 170 -3.15 -4.88 -1.99
N TYR A 171 -3.11 -5.10 -0.67
CA TYR A 171 -4.21 -5.78 0.06
C TYR A 171 -4.92 -4.88 1.08
N ALA A 172 -4.41 -3.69 1.29
CA ALA A 172 -4.98 -2.67 2.14
C ALA A 172 -4.70 -1.27 1.56
N ALA A 173 -5.29 -0.24 2.15
CA ALA A 173 -5.09 1.16 1.76
C ALA A 173 -3.64 1.65 1.91
N ASP A 174 -2.83 0.93 2.68
CA ASP A 174 -1.49 1.32 3.07
C ASP A 174 -0.51 0.14 3.07
N SER A 175 -0.84 -0.98 2.43
CA SER A 175 -0.05 -2.20 2.57
C SER A 175 0.12 -2.99 1.27
N ILE A 176 1.37 -3.39 1.02
CA ILE A 176 1.82 -4.14 -0.16
C ILE A 176 2.53 -5.43 0.28
N ILE A 177 2.47 -6.47 -0.54
CA ILE A 177 3.27 -7.69 -0.42
C ILE A 177 4.00 -7.88 -1.73
N ILE A 178 5.26 -8.29 -1.65
CA ILE A 178 6.08 -8.73 -2.78
C ILE A 178 6.45 -10.20 -2.53
N PHE A 179 6.12 -11.06 -3.49
CA PHE A 179 6.40 -12.49 -3.45
C PHE A 179 7.75 -12.75 -4.14
N LYS A 180 8.83 -12.71 -3.37
CA LYS A 180 10.19 -12.62 -3.92
C LYS A 180 10.60 -13.88 -4.70
N ASP A 181 10.19 -15.08 -4.28
CA ASP A 181 10.42 -16.35 -5.02
C ASP A 181 9.65 -16.43 -6.36
N SER A 182 8.66 -15.57 -6.54
CA SER A 182 7.92 -15.47 -7.81
C SER A 182 8.59 -14.52 -8.81
N LEU A 183 9.61 -13.76 -8.39
CA LEU A 183 10.33 -12.86 -9.29
C LEU A 183 11.33 -13.63 -10.16
N PRO A 184 11.31 -13.43 -11.50
CA PRO A 184 12.21 -14.12 -12.41
C PRO A 184 13.63 -13.54 -12.35
N LYS A 185 13.75 -12.25 -11.99
CA LYS A 185 14.97 -11.44 -11.93
C LYS A 185 14.73 -10.26 -10.97
N ASN A 186 15.78 -9.71 -10.38
CA ASN A 186 15.66 -8.53 -9.49
C ASN A 186 15.31 -7.24 -10.25
N ASP A 187 15.55 -7.18 -11.56
CA ASP A 187 15.37 -5.98 -12.38
C ASP A 187 13.90 -5.58 -12.62
N ILE A 188 12.94 -6.49 -12.42
CA ILE A 188 11.49 -6.22 -12.49
C ILE A 188 10.90 -5.79 -11.14
N GLU A 189 11.63 -5.97 -10.02
CA GLU A 189 11.11 -5.70 -8.67
C GLU A 189 10.60 -4.26 -8.53
N THR A 190 11.36 -3.28 -9.02
CA THR A 190 10.96 -1.87 -9.01
C THR A 190 9.67 -1.62 -9.79
N THR A 191 9.48 -2.29 -10.94
CA THR A 191 8.27 -2.13 -11.74
C THR A 191 7.06 -2.70 -11.02
N ILE A 192 7.19 -3.88 -10.41
CA ILE A 192 6.10 -4.50 -9.64
C ILE A 192 5.75 -3.63 -8.45
N LEU A 193 6.74 -3.16 -7.71
CA LEU A 193 6.48 -2.31 -6.57
C LEU A 193 5.80 -0.99 -6.96
N LEU A 194 6.19 -0.41 -8.10
CA LEU A 194 5.53 0.78 -8.62
C LEU A 194 4.10 0.52 -9.12
N HIS A 195 3.84 -0.64 -9.71
CA HIS A 195 2.47 -1.08 -10.03
C HIS A 195 1.60 -1.14 -8.76
N GLU A 196 2.09 -1.78 -7.70
CA GLU A 196 1.38 -1.88 -6.43
C GLU A 196 1.17 -0.51 -5.77
N LEU A 197 2.18 0.38 -5.82
CA LEU A 197 1.99 1.78 -5.41
C LEU A 197 0.90 2.48 -6.21
N GLY A 198 0.77 2.16 -7.50
CA GLY A 198 -0.32 2.65 -8.34
C GLY A 198 -1.68 2.30 -7.76
N HIS A 199 -1.88 1.07 -7.25
CA HIS A 199 -3.10 0.70 -6.53
C HIS A 199 -3.29 1.48 -5.23
N ILE A 200 -2.24 1.66 -4.44
CA ILE A 200 -2.28 2.53 -3.23
C ILE A 200 -2.67 3.97 -3.57
N TRP A 201 -2.34 4.42 -4.78
CA TRP A 201 -2.68 5.75 -5.30
C TRP A 201 -4.04 5.81 -6.03
N GLY A 202 -4.73 4.67 -6.12
CA GLY A 202 -6.09 4.58 -6.65
C GLY A 202 -6.19 4.25 -8.13
N PHE A 203 -5.10 3.80 -8.76
CA PHE A 203 -5.15 3.27 -10.12
C PHE A 203 -5.67 1.83 -10.14
N GLY A 204 -6.59 1.56 -11.05
CA GLY A 204 -6.98 0.20 -11.40
C GLY A 204 -6.09 -0.38 -12.50
N HIS A 205 -6.29 -1.66 -12.79
CA HIS A 205 -5.62 -2.31 -13.90
C HIS A 205 -6.01 -1.71 -15.26
N THR A 206 -5.11 -1.84 -16.23
CA THR A 206 -5.33 -1.48 -17.64
C THR A 206 -4.98 -2.64 -18.56
N ASP A 207 -5.62 -2.73 -19.74
CA ASP A 207 -5.27 -3.74 -20.75
C ASP A 207 -4.11 -3.31 -21.67
N GLU A 208 -3.57 -2.10 -21.48
CA GLU A 208 -2.47 -1.54 -22.28
C GLU A 208 -1.13 -2.20 -21.90
N SER A 209 -0.49 -2.90 -22.83
CA SER A 209 0.71 -3.72 -22.54
C SER A 209 1.97 -2.94 -22.19
N ASP A 210 2.05 -1.66 -22.58
CA ASP A 210 3.14 -0.74 -22.24
C ASP A 210 2.84 0.13 -21.01
N ASN A 211 1.72 -0.12 -20.33
CA ASN A 211 1.30 0.60 -19.16
C ASN A 211 1.72 -0.14 -17.88
N ILE A 212 2.23 0.60 -16.90
CA ILE A 212 2.68 0.00 -15.65
C ILE A 212 1.56 -0.64 -14.85
N MET A 213 0.32 -0.22 -15.06
CA MET A 213 -0.87 -0.78 -14.42
C MET A 213 -1.44 -1.99 -15.18
N ASN A 214 -0.70 -2.59 -16.12
CA ASN A 214 -1.13 -3.83 -16.74
C ASN A 214 -1.15 -4.99 -15.73
N ALA A 215 -2.28 -5.70 -15.63
CA ALA A 215 -2.45 -6.83 -14.71
C ALA A 215 -1.61 -8.06 -15.09
N GLU A 216 -1.28 -8.18 -16.37
CA GLU A 216 -0.53 -9.29 -16.95
C GLU A 216 0.92 -8.85 -17.14
N PHE A 217 1.67 -8.77 -16.04
CA PHE A 217 3.11 -8.94 -16.18
C PHE A 217 3.34 -10.40 -16.61
N GLU A 218 3.56 -10.64 -17.90
CA GLU A 218 4.01 -11.94 -18.36
C GLU A 218 5.40 -12.22 -17.79
N VAL A 219 5.42 -12.78 -16.58
CA VAL A 219 6.61 -13.20 -15.86
C VAL A 219 6.87 -14.64 -16.25
N TYR A 220 7.65 -14.84 -17.31
CA TYR A 220 8.02 -16.18 -17.76
C TYR A 220 9.04 -16.82 -16.80
N LYS A 221 8.58 -17.61 -15.81
CA LYS A 221 9.45 -18.42 -14.93
C LYS A 221 10.26 -19.48 -15.71
N ASN A 222 9.86 -19.81 -16.94
CA ASN A 222 10.52 -20.77 -17.84
C ASN A 222 10.53 -20.34 -19.33
N GLY A 223 10.75 -19.05 -19.62
CA GLY A 223 11.05 -18.62 -20.99
C GLY A 223 12.33 -19.29 -21.52
N PRO A 224 12.52 -19.42 -22.85
CA PRO A 224 13.78 -19.95 -23.38
C PRO A 224 14.93 -19.12 -22.79
N SER A 225 16.02 -19.79 -22.39
CA SER A 225 17.33 -19.28 -21.91
C SER A 225 17.37 -17.89 -21.21
N PRO A 226 18.10 -17.71 -20.09
CA PRO A 226 18.37 -16.38 -19.51
C PRO A 226 18.84 -15.30 -20.52
N ASP A 227 19.41 -15.74 -21.65
CA ASP A 227 19.88 -14.95 -22.79
C ASP A 227 18.81 -14.60 -23.85
N ASP A 228 17.65 -15.28 -23.86
CA ASP A 228 16.52 -15.05 -24.78
C ASP A 228 15.37 -14.29 -24.12
N VAL A 229 15.53 -13.88 -22.86
CA VAL A 229 14.71 -12.82 -22.27
C VAL A 229 15.02 -11.57 -23.09
N VAL A 230 14.16 -11.29 -24.08
CA VAL A 230 14.04 -9.97 -24.72
C VAL A 230 14.25 -8.95 -23.61
N GLU A 231 15.05 -7.89 -23.83
CA GLU A 231 15.03 -6.72 -22.95
C GLU A 231 13.57 -6.30 -22.80
N THR A 232 12.89 -6.87 -21.80
CA THR A 232 11.45 -6.82 -21.68
C THR A 232 11.20 -5.39 -21.32
N TRP A 233 10.46 -4.73 -22.20
CA TRP A 233 10.17 -3.30 -22.17
C TRP A 233 9.18 -3.03 -21.03
N TYR A 234 9.56 -3.40 -19.81
CA TYR A 234 8.77 -3.14 -18.63
C TYR A 234 8.78 -1.64 -18.39
N PRO A 235 7.61 -1.00 -18.31
CA PRO A 235 7.54 0.41 -18.01
C PRO A 235 8.23 0.64 -16.66
N LYS A 236 9.16 1.59 -16.63
CA LYS A 236 9.90 1.99 -15.42
C LYS A 236 9.19 3.08 -14.64
N ASP A 237 8.06 3.55 -15.17
CA ASP A 237 7.34 4.70 -14.65
C ASP A 237 5.90 4.74 -15.18
N PHE A 238 5.06 5.58 -14.58
CA PHE A 238 3.69 5.83 -15.02
C PHE A 238 3.62 6.47 -16.41
N SER A 239 2.54 6.17 -17.13
CA SER A 239 2.24 6.77 -18.44
C SER A 239 1.99 8.28 -18.31
N PRO A 240 2.09 9.06 -19.40
CA PRO A 240 1.81 10.50 -19.36
C PRO A 240 0.42 10.84 -18.78
N ALA A 241 -0.61 10.05 -19.11
CA ALA A 241 -1.96 10.24 -18.60
C ALA A 241 -2.05 9.97 -17.09
N GLN A 242 -1.38 8.92 -16.59
CA GLN A 242 -1.31 8.63 -15.16
C GLN A 242 -0.54 9.72 -14.40
N LYS A 243 0.54 10.25 -14.98
CA LYS A 243 1.31 11.37 -14.40
C LYS A 243 0.47 12.64 -14.30
N GLU A 244 -0.35 12.93 -15.32
CA GLU A 244 -1.29 14.05 -15.27
C GLU A 244 -2.33 13.86 -14.15
N GLU A 245 -2.83 12.65 -13.99
CA GLU A 245 -3.77 12.32 -12.91
C GLU A 245 -3.13 12.39 -11.53
N LEU A 246 -1.89 11.91 -11.35
CA LEU A 246 -1.14 12.08 -10.09
C LEU A 246 -0.92 13.55 -9.77
N ALA A 247 -0.59 14.38 -10.76
CA ALA A 247 -0.47 15.83 -10.58
C ALA A 247 -1.80 16.47 -10.17
N ARG A 248 -2.93 16.00 -10.73
CA ARG A 248 -4.27 16.45 -10.34
C ARG A 248 -4.61 16.04 -8.89
N LEU A 249 -4.30 14.81 -8.50
CA LEU A 249 -4.49 14.31 -7.14
C LEU A 249 -3.61 15.07 -6.13
N HIS A 250 -2.39 15.42 -6.50
CA HIS A 250 -1.49 16.23 -5.68
C HIS A 250 -2.08 17.62 -5.34
N GLU A 251 -2.83 18.20 -6.26
CA GLU A 251 -3.50 19.50 -6.11
C GLU A 251 -4.89 19.42 -5.43
N THR A 252 -5.37 18.22 -5.09
CA THR A 252 -6.72 18.02 -4.57
C THR A 252 -6.84 18.44 -3.10
N MET A 253 -7.80 19.33 -2.77
CA MET A 253 -8.07 19.76 -1.38
C MET A 253 -8.95 18.78 -0.59
N HIS A 254 -9.58 17.81 -1.26
CA HIS A 254 -10.37 16.76 -0.62
C HIS A 254 -9.45 15.72 0.01
N ILE A 255 -9.10 15.93 1.27
CA ILE A 255 -8.16 15.08 2.04
C ILE A 255 -8.87 14.05 2.94
N LEU A 256 -10.19 14.13 3.06
CA LEU A 256 -10.95 13.08 3.74
C LEU A 256 -11.22 11.97 2.73
N PRO A 257 -11.05 10.69 3.10
CA PRO A 257 -11.61 9.57 2.34
C PRO A 257 -13.14 9.68 2.44
N LEU A 258 -13.72 10.55 1.63
CA LEU A 258 -15.16 10.68 1.52
C LEU A 258 -15.55 9.94 0.26
N PHE A 259 -16.04 8.72 0.46
CA PHE A 259 -16.84 7.91 -0.48
C PHE A 259 -16.67 8.31 -1.95
N ASN A 260 -15.81 7.61 -2.68
CA ASN A 260 -15.91 7.58 -4.14
C ASN A 260 -17.17 6.82 -4.57
#